data_AF-A0A535IG17-F1
#
_entry.id   AF-A0A535IG17-F1
#
_cell.length_a   1.000
_cell.length_b   1.000
_cell.length_c   1.000
_cell.angle_alpha   90.00
_cell.angle_beta   90.00
_cell.angle_gamma   90.00
#
_symmetry.space_group_name_H-M   'P 1'
#
loop_
_entity.id
_entity.type
_entity.pdbx_description
1 polymer ?
#
loop_
_entity_poly.entity_id
_entity_poly.type
_entity_poly.pdbx_seq_one_letter_code
_entity_poly.pdbx_strand_id
1 'polypeptide(L)'
;MSRGILTAIIAALALLAFSVPALAKEGAVTKFDSLPTDWHAGQTYALGYTIKMDGVEPYQADRTEIIANTIDGKTNLVFPGVADGAPGHYVAQVNFPAVGAWHWKVIQGSYFAPFDLGTISVLPALPASGGTAPSAPLTDAFAGAIPFLGAGAVAIALIFARTQRRRLMRTA
;
A
#
# COMPACT_ATOMS: atom_id res chain seq x y z
N MET A 1 -19.08 -43.71 43.69
CA MET A 1 -19.35 -42.64 42.68
C MET A 1 -20.34 -43.17 41.67
N SER A 2 -21.55 -42.59 41.61
CA SER A 2 -22.56 -42.99 40.62
C SER A 2 -22.08 -42.63 39.22
N ARG A 3 -22.37 -43.48 38.23
CA ARG A 3 -21.92 -43.33 36.83
C ARG A 3 -22.24 -41.94 36.28
N GLY A 4 -23.35 -41.34 36.72
CA GLY A 4 -23.76 -39.97 36.34
C GLY A 4 -22.81 -38.86 36.79
N ILE A 5 -22.11 -39.02 37.93
CA ILE A 5 -21.11 -38.04 38.39
C ILE A 5 -19.88 -38.08 37.47
N LEU A 6 -19.46 -39.27 37.04
CA LEU A 6 -18.34 -39.40 36.10
C LEU A 6 -18.67 -38.77 34.74
N THR A 7 -19.88 -39.00 34.23
CA THR A 7 -20.31 -38.42 32.94
C THR A 7 -20.41 -36.90 33.02
N ALA A 8 -20.91 -36.35 34.13
CA ALA A 8 -21.00 -34.92 34.33
C ALA A 8 -19.63 -34.24 34.38
N ILE A 9 -18.64 -34.87 35.02
CA ILE A 9 -17.27 -34.34 35.08
C ILE A 9 -16.60 -34.37 33.70
N ILE A 10 -16.74 -35.48 32.95
CA ILE A 10 -16.15 -35.59 31.61
C ILE A 10 -16.80 -34.58 30.65
N ALA A 11 -18.12 -34.38 30.73
CA ALA A 11 -18.80 -33.37 29.95
C ALA A 11 -18.32 -31.96 30.31
N ALA A 12 -18.20 -31.63 31.60
CA ALA A 12 -17.69 -30.33 32.04
C ALA A 12 -16.25 -30.06 31.57
N LEU A 13 -15.39 -31.09 31.59
CA LEU A 13 -14.01 -30.99 31.11
C LEU A 13 -13.93 -30.80 29.59
N ALA A 14 -14.85 -31.41 28.82
CA ALA A 14 -14.94 -31.23 27.38
C ALA A 14 -15.45 -29.83 26.98
N LEU A 15 -16.36 -29.23 27.77
CA LEU A 15 -16.83 -27.86 27.54
C LEU A 15 -15.75 -26.81 27.85
N LEU A 16 -14.86 -27.06 28.81
CA LEU A 16 -13.73 -26.17 29.12
C LEU A 16 -12.64 -26.18 28.02
N ALA A 17 -12.54 -27.26 27.23
CA ALA A 17 -11.57 -27.36 26.14
C ALA A 17 -11.93 -26.53 24.90
N PHE A 18 -13.16 -26.01 24.81
CA PHE A 18 -13.63 -25.18 23.68
C PHE A 18 -13.73 -23.69 24.01
N SER A 19 -13.30 -23.25 25.20
CA SER A 19 -13.17 -21.83 25.51
C SER A 19 -11.87 -21.30 24.91
N VAL A 20 -11.88 -21.01 23.61
CA VAL A 20 -10.84 -20.16 23.03
C VAL A 20 -11.17 -18.73 23.46
N PRO A 21 -10.35 -18.09 24.31
CA PRO A 21 -10.54 -16.67 24.57
C PRO A 21 -10.38 -15.95 23.23
N ALA A 22 -11.46 -15.35 22.75
CA ALA A 22 -11.38 -14.30 21.74
C ALA A 22 -10.63 -13.15 22.41
N LEU A 23 -9.31 -13.16 22.34
CA LEU A 23 -8.46 -12.04 22.67
C LEU A 23 -8.87 -10.91 21.73
N ALA A 24 -9.82 -10.08 22.17
CA ALA A 24 -9.96 -8.72 21.69
C ALA A 24 -8.59 -8.09 21.97
N LYS A 25 -7.72 -8.12 20.97
CA LYS A 25 -6.34 -7.68 21.09
C LYS A 25 -6.38 -6.17 21.24
N GLU A 26 -6.32 -5.69 22.48
CA GLU A 26 -5.95 -4.30 22.78
C GLU A 26 -4.69 -3.99 21.98
N GLY A 27 -4.77 -3.00 21.10
CA GLY A 27 -3.78 -2.84 20.04
C GLY A 27 -4.24 -1.97 18.88
N ALA A 28 -3.28 -1.68 17.99
CA ALA A 28 -3.58 -0.90 16.80
C ALA A 28 -4.33 -1.74 15.75
N VAL A 29 -5.36 -1.13 15.16
CA VAL A 29 -6.14 -1.67 14.05
C VAL A 29 -5.90 -0.82 12.83
N THR A 30 -5.56 -1.45 11.71
CA THR A 30 -5.45 -0.77 10.41
C THR A 30 -6.77 -0.85 9.66
N LYS A 31 -7.29 0.30 9.22
CA LYS A 31 -8.48 0.40 8.40
C LYS A 31 -8.14 1.05 7.06
N PHE A 32 -8.39 0.36 5.96
CA PHE A 32 -8.26 0.93 4.61
C PHE A 32 -9.46 1.81 4.28
N ASP A 33 -9.21 2.89 3.53
CA ASP A 33 -10.26 3.77 3.02
C ASP A 33 -11.06 3.07 1.92
N SER A 34 -10.33 2.45 1.00
CA SER A 34 -10.85 1.60 -0.05
C SER A 34 -9.80 0.57 -0.45
N LEU A 35 -10.28 -0.60 -0.88
CA LEU A 35 -9.44 -1.65 -1.45
C LEU A 35 -9.88 -1.91 -2.89
N PRO A 36 -8.94 -2.10 -3.83
CA PRO A 36 -9.28 -2.57 -5.16
C PRO A 36 -10.07 -3.89 -5.10
N THR A 37 -11.12 -3.99 -5.91
CA THR A 37 -11.86 -5.24 -6.10
C THR A 37 -11.00 -6.30 -6.79
N ASP A 38 -10.29 -5.87 -7.84
CA ASP A 38 -9.42 -6.71 -8.66
C ASP A 38 -7.99 -6.19 -8.64
N TRP A 39 -7.06 -7.08 -8.34
CA TRP A 39 -5.63 -6.79 -8.32
C TRP A 39 -4.99 -7.32 -9.59
N HIS A 40 -4.25 -6.49 -10.30
CA HIS A 40 -3.58 -6.87 -11.55
C HIS A 40 -2.07 -6.70 -11.43
N ALA A 41 -1.35 -7.70 -11.95
CA ALA A 41 0.10 -7.65 -11.99
C ALA A 41 0.60 -6.44 -12.81
N GLY A 42 1.65 -5.78 -12.32
CA GLY A 42 2.27 -4.61 -12.94
C GLY A 42 1.53 -3.29 -12.71
N GLN A 43 0.33 -3.30 -12.12
CA GLN A 43 -0.37 -2.06 -11.76
C GLN A 43 0.04 -1.53 -10.39
N THR A 44 0.13 -0.21 -10.27
CA THR A 44 0.40 0.49 -9.01
C THR A 44 -0.90 1.04 -8.44
N TYR A 45 -1.20 0.67 -7.20
CA TYR A 45 -2.37 1.10 -6.45
C TYR A 45 -1.95 2.01 -5.30
N ALA A 46 -2.61 3.17 -5.19
CA ALA A 46 -2.46 4.04 -4.04
C ALA A 46 -3.47 3.62 -2.95
N LEU A 47 -2.97 3.01 -1.87
CA LEU A 47 -3.80 2.54 -0.77
C LEU A 47 -3.73 3.51 0.39
N GLY A 48 -4.84 4.20 0.65
CA GLY A 48 -5.05 4.99 1.86
C GLY A 48 -5.50 4.10 3.02
N TYR A 49 -4.87 4.27 4.18
CA TYR A 49 -5.26 3.55 5.40
C TYR A 49 -4.99 4.38 6.65
N THR A 50 -5.82 4.16 7.66
CA THR A 50 -5.70 4.78 8.98
C THR A 50 -5.33 3.73 10.01
N ILE A 51 -4.34 4.01 10.85
CA ILE A 51 -4.00 3.19 12.01
C ILE A 51 -4.66 3.80 13.24
N LYS A 52 -5.38 2.98 14.02
CA LYS A 52 -6.10 3.43 15.21
C LYS A 52 -5.77 2.58 16.43
N MET A 53 -5.40 3.22 17.55
CA MET A 53 -5.31 2.58 18.87
C MET A 53 -6.71 2.14 19.31
N ASP A 54 -6.81 0.86 19.67
CA ASP A 54 -8.05 0.21 20.11
C ASP A 54 -9.22 0.41 19.13
N GLY A 55 -8.89 0.65 17.86
CA GLY A 55 -9.87 0.92 16.78
C GLY A 55 -10.52 2.31 16.79
N VAL A 56 -10.24 3.18 17.76
CA VAL A 56 -10.91 4.48 17.92
C VAL A 56 -9.97 5.65 17.65
N GLU A 57 -8.89 5.76 18.41
CA GLU A 57 -8.02 6.93 18.41
C GLU A 57 -6.96 6.82 17.31
N PRO A 58 -6.81 7.81 16.41
CA PRO A 58 -5.76 7.77 15.40
C PRO A 58 -4.37 7.69 16.00
N TYR A 59 -3.55 6.79 15.48
CA TYR A 59 -2.19 6.55 15.96
C TYR A 59 -1.16 7.00 14.92
N GLN A 60 -0.25 7.87 15.35
CA GLN A 60 0.89 8.28 14.55
C GLN A 60 2.03 7.27 14.74
N ALA A 61 2.07 6.26 13.87
CA ALA A 61 3.18 5.33 13.76
C ALA A 61 4.48 6.03 13.36
N ASP A 62 5.58 5.64 13.99
CA ASP A 62 6.96 6.07 13.66
C ASP A 62 7.40 5.56 12.28
N ARG A 63 6.94 4.35 11.91
CA ARG A 63 7.15 3.72 10.60
C ARG A 63 5.96 2.83 10.28
N THR A 64 5.45 2.91 9.05
CA THR A 64 4.42 1.99 8.57
C THR A 64 4.74 1.47 7.19
N GLU A 65 4.51 0.18 6.97
CA GLU A 65 4.83 -0.52 5.73
C GLU A 65 3.81 -1.61 5.48
N ILE A 66 3.39 -1.76 4.23
CA ILE A 66 2.66 -2.93 3.77
C ILE A 66 3.70 -3.94 3.31
N ILE A 67 3.70 -5.11 3.93
CA ILE A 67 4.57 -6.22 3.57
C ILE A 67 3.72 -7.28 2.89
N ALA A 68 4.13 -7.72 1.71
CA ALA A 68 3.47 -8.79 0.98
C ALA A 68 4.45 -9.90 0.62
N ASN A 69 4.06 -11.14 0.90
CA ASN A 69 4.83 -12.35 0.67
C ASN A 69 4.07 -13.27 -0.28
N THR A 70 4.78 -13.91 -1.20
CA THR A 70 4.18 -15.04 -1.92
C THR A 70 3.88 -16.17 -0.92
N ILE A 71 2.87 -17.00 -1.20
CA ILE A 71 2.48 -18.09 -0.29
C ILE A 71 3.62 -19.09 -0.05
N ASP A 72 4.50 -19.28 -1.04
CA ASP A 72 5.71 -20.10 -0.92
C ASP A 72 6.88 -19.38 -0.21
N GLY A 73 6.69 -18.13 0.20
CA GLY A 73 7.65 -17.33 0.97
C GLY A 73 8.88 -16.87 0.19
N LYS A 74 8.98 -17.15 -1.12
CA LYS A 74 10.17 -16.85 -1.92
C LYS A 74 10.34 -15.38 -2.23
N THR A 75 9.24 -14.66 -2.41
CA THR A 75 9.27 -13.23 -2.72
C THR A 75 8.69 -12.44 -1.56
N ASN A 76 9.39 -11.38 -1.18
CA ASN A 76 8.97 -10.43 -0.18
C ASN A 76 8.99 -9.02 -0.78
N LEU A 77 7.85 -8.34 -0.73
CA LEU A 77 7.68 -6.97 -1.19
C LEU A 77 7.38 -6.08 0.00
N VAL A 78 8.00 -4.90 0.03
CA VAL A 78 7.82 -3.90 1.09
C VAL A 78 7.40 -2.60 0.44
N PHE A 79 6.25 -2.09 0.84
CA PHE A 79 5.67 -0.84 0.36
C PHE A 79 5.57 0.15 1.52
N PRO A 80 6.43 1.18 1.57
CA PRO A 80 6.39 2.16 2.65
C PRO A 80 5.10 2.99 2.59
N GLY A 81 4.48 3.19 3.75
CA GLY A 81 3.39 4.14 3.92
C GLY A 81 3.93 5.52 4.24
N VAL A 82 3.38 6.54 3.59
CA VAL A 82 3.73 7.95 3.79
C VAL A 82 2.53 8.65 4.43
N ALA A 83 2.77 9.45 5.46
CA ALA A 83 1.70 10.21 6.11
C ALA A 83 1.10 11.24 5.13
N ASP A 84 -0.23 11.31 5.06
CA ASP A 84 -0.96 12.18 4.11
C ASP A 84 -1.56 13.43 4.78
N GLY A 85 -1.06 13.79 5.96
CA GLY A 85 -1.43 15.01 6.68
C GLY A 85 -2.62 14.87 7.64
N ALA A 86 -3.53 13.92 7.41
CA ALA A 86 -4.52 13.55 8.43
C ALA A 86 -3.86 12.68 9.53
N PRO A 87 -4.19 12.91 10.83
CA PRO A 87 -3.56 12.16 11.92
C PRO A 87 -3.76 10.65 11.78
N GLY A 88 -2.67 9.89 11.82
CA GLY A 88 -2.69 8.43 11.72
C GLY A 88 -3.12 7.87 10.35
N HIS A 89 -3.23 8.73 9.33
CA HIS A 89 -3.56 8.35 7.96
C HIS A 89 -2.31 8.31 7.09
N TYR A 90 -2.19 7.25 6.30
CA TYR A 90 -1.04 6.94 5.48
C TYR A 90 -1.47 6.46 4.10
N VAL A 91 -0.64 6.73 3.10
CA VAL A 91 -0.79 6.24 1.74
C VAL A 91 0.43 5.41 1.35
N ALA A 92 0.20 4.19 0.87
CA ALA A 92 1.24 3.32 0.32
C ALA A 92 1.00 3.06 -1.17
N GLN A 93 2.07 3.10 -1.96
CA GLN A 93 2.04 2.74 -3.38
C GLN A 93 2.39 1.26 -3.52
N VAL A 94 1.39 0.44 -3.84
CA VAL A 94 1.49 -1.01 -3.88
C VAL A 94 1.50 -1.50 -5.32
N ASN A 95 2.51 -2.28 -5.70
CA ASN A 95 2.62 -2.88 -7.02
C ASN A 95 3.04 -4.35 -6.91
N PHE A 96 2.24 -5.24 -7.47
CA PHE A 96 2.54 -6.66 -7.52
C PHE A 96 3.14 -7.02 -8.89
N PRO A 97 4.40 -7.46 -8.98
CA PRO A 97 5.04 -7.72 -10.26
C PRO A 97 4.60 -9.05 -10.90
N ALA A 98 4.04 -9.97 -10.11
CA ALA A 98 3.69 -11.31 -10.56
C ALA A 98 2.28 -11.72 -10.14
N VAL A 99 1.65 -12.51 -11.01
CA VAL A 99 0.35 -13.16 -10.80
C VAL A 99 0.46 -14.20 -9.69
N GLY A 100 -0.60 -14.34 -8.90
CA GLY A 100 -0.70 -15.39 -7.89
C GLY A 100 -1.27 -14.91 -6.56
N ALA A 101 -1.22 -15.79 -5.56
CA ALA A 101 -1.67 -15.48 -4.22
C ALA A 101 -0.56 -14.83 -3.40
N TRP A 102 -0.92 -13.77 -2.67
CA TRP A 102 -0.01 -13.03 -1.80
C TRP A 102 -0.61 -12.90 -0.42
N HIS A 103 0.15 -13.30 0.59
CA HIS A 103 -0.18 -13.03 1.98
C HIS A 103 0.40 -11.68 2.38
N TRP A 104 -0.36 -10.84 3.06
CA TRP A 104 0.06 -9.47 3.33
C TRP A 104 -0.38 -8.96 4.69
N LYS A 105 0.37 -7.97 5.19
CA LYS A 105 0.22 -7.40 6.52
C LYS A 105 0.71 -5.95 6.55
N VAL A 106 0.28 -5.21 7.56
CA VAL A 106 0.73 -3.83 7.81
C VAL A 106 1.58 -3.79 9.07
N ILE A 107 2.75 -3.18 8.98
CA ILE A 107 3.57 -2.81 10.13
C ILE A 107 3.00 -1.51 10.70
N GLN A 108 2.56 -1.52 11.96
CA GLN A 108 1.84 -0.40 12.59
C GLN A 108 2.73 0.36 13.57
N GLY A 109 3.94 0.73 13.15
CA GLY A 109 4.97 1.26 14.03
C GLY A 109 5.80 0.18 14.72
N SER A 110 6.76 0.62 15.52
CA SER A 110 7.69 -0.26 16.25
C SER A 110 7.06 -0.88 17.50
N TYR A 111 5.98 -0.29 18.01
CA TYR A 111 5.35 -0.70 19.28
C TYR A 111 4.29 -1.79 19.11
N PHE A 112 3.51 -1.73 18.03
CA PHE A 112 2.40 -2.65 17.80
C PHE A 112 2.81 -3.84 16.94
N ALA A 113 2.18 -4.98 17.19
CA ALA A 113 2.33 -6.14 16.33
C ALA A 113 1.83 -5.83 14.90
N PRO A 114 2.40 -6.47 13.87
CA PRO A 114 1.87 -6.38 12.52
C PRO A 114 0.39 -6.76 12.47
N PHE A 115 -0.38 -6.02 11.68
CA PHE A 115 -1.79 -6.30 11.43
C PHE A 115 -1.91 -7.17 10.19
N ASP A 116 -2.47 -8.37 10.37
CA ASP A 116 -2.66 -9.32 9.29
C ASP A 116 -3.86 -8.91 8.41
N LEU A 117 -3.65 -8.85 7.09
CA LEU A 117 -4.69 -8.51 6.12
C LEU A 117 -5.17 -9.74 5.34
N GLY A 118 -4.66 -10.93 5.66
CA GLY A 118 -4.98 -12.18 5.00
C GLY A 118 -4.27 -12.36 3.67
N THR A 119 -5.01 -12.82 2.67
CA THR A 119 -4.47 -13.20 1.36
C THR A 119 -5.26 -12.53 0.24
N ILE A 120 -4.54 -12.02 -0.76
CA ILE A 120 -5.12 -11.48 -2.00
C ILE A 120 -4.72 -12.35 -3.20
N SER A 121 -5.55 -12.34 -4.23
CA SER A 121 -5.26 -12.96 -5.52
C SER A 121 -4.96 -11.89 -6.55
N VAL A 122 -3.76 -11.92 -7.11
CA VAL A 122 -3.32 -11.01 -8.18
C VAL A 122 -3.54 -11.68 -9.51
N LEU A 123 -4.37 -11.07 -10.34
CA LEU A 123 -4.71 -11.47 -11.70
C LEU A 123 -3.61 -11.07 -12.70
N PRO A 124 -3.63 -11.66 -13.92
CA PRO A 124 -2.77 -11.23 -15.02
C PRO A 124 -2.86 -9.73 -15.29
N ALA A 125 -1.77 -9.16 -15.78
CA ALA A 125 -1.72 -7.77 -16.21
C ALA A 125 -2.84 -7.51 -17.23
N LEU A 126 -3.52 -6.37 -17.08
CA LEU A 126 -4.44 -5.91 -18.12
C LEU A 126 -3.66 -5.70 -19.42
N PRO A 127 -4.25 -6.03 -20.58
CA PRO A 127 -3.64 -5.71 -21.85
C PRO A 127 -3.38 -4.22 -21.91
N ALA A 128 -2.15 -3.83 -22.27
CA ALA A 128 -1.85 -2.44 -22.51
C ALA A 128 -2.79 -1.95 -23.61
N SER A 129 -3.71 -1.04 -23.27
CA SER A 129 -4.46 -0.30 -24.28
C SER A 129 -3.42 0.42 -25.11
N GLY A 130 -3.15 -0.10 -26.31
CA GLY A 130 -2.21 0.45 -27.26
C GLY A 130 -2.69 1.82 -27.70
N GLY A 131 -2.43 2.83 -26.87
CA GLY A 131 -2.36 4.21 -27.31
C GLY A 131 -1.13 4.29 -28.19
N THR A 132 -1.31 4.12 -29.49
CA THR A 132 -0.34 4.59 -30.48
C THR A 132 -0.11 6.06 -30.16
N ALA A 133 0.96 6.37 -29.43
CA ALA A 133 1.48 7.72 -29.43
C ALA A 133 1.72 8.04 -30.91
N PRO A 134 1.13 9.11 -31.48
CA PRO A 134 1.40 9.45 -32.86
C PRO A 134 2.90 9.71 -32.97
N SER A 135 3.62 8.77 -33.56
CA SER A 135 4.98 8.97 -34.04
C SER A 135 4.87 10.01 -35.13
N ALA A 136 4.94 11.29 -34.76
CA ALA A 136 5.11 12.34 -35.74
C ALA A 136 6.40 12.01 -36.50
N PRO A 137 6.37 11.86 -37.84
CA PRO A 137 7.60 11.67 -38.58
C PRO A 137 8.46 12.92 -38.35
N LEU A 138 9.68 12.71 -37.84
CA LEU A 138 10.72 13.73 -37.86
C LEU A 138 11.10 13.91 -39.33
N THR A 139 10.39 14.80 -40.04
CA THR A 139 10.80 15.24 -41.36
C THR A 139 12.09 16.01 -41.21
N ASP A 140 13.16 15.36 -41.66
CA ASP A 140 14.49 15.90 -41.83
C ASP A 140 14.42 17.17 -42.70
N ALA A 141 14.47 18.33 -42.07
CA ALA A 141 14.39 19.63 -42.71
C ALA A 141 15.54 20.52 -42.23
N PHE A 142 16.77 20.05 -42.45
CA PHE A 142 17.97 20.88 -42.45
C PHE A 142 18.49 21.06 -43.87
N ALA A 143 17.81 21.89 -44.67
CA ALA A 143 18.41 22.46 -45.86
C ALA A 143 17.73 23.78 -46.25
N GLY A 144 18.28 24.89 -45.74
CA GLY A 144 18.30 26.15 -46.48
C GLY A 144 17.37 27.27 -46.01
N ALA A 145 17.99 28.43 -45.79
CA ALA A 145 17.44 29.79 -45.80
C ALA A 145 16.77 30.35 -44.52
N ILE A 146 17.60 31.02 -43.72
CA ILE A 146 17.29 32.23 -42.92
C ILE A 146 17.24 33.42 -43.94
N PRO A 147 16.56 34.58 -43.77
CA PRO A 147 15.82 35.15 -42.62
C PRO A 147 14.49 35.92 -42.92
N PHE A 148 13.80 36.28 -41.83
CA PHE A 148 13.12 37.56 -41.54
C PHE A 148 11.61 37.58 -41.28
N LEU A 149 11.32 38.18 -40.11
CA LEU A 149 10.11 38.84 -39.62
C LEU A 149 8.83 38.01 -39.41
N GLY A 150 8.46 37.88 -38.13
CA GLY A 150 7.05 37.72 -37.76
C GLY A 150 6.81 37.03 -36.43
N ALA A 151 6.84 37.81 -35.35
CA ALA A 151 6.05 37.64 -34.13
C ALA A 151 6.02 36.27 -33.39
N GLY A 152 6.62 36.28 -32.18
CA GLY A 152 5.98 35.70 -31.00
C GLY A 152 6.31 34.24 -30.68
N ALA A 153 7.48 33.99 -30.08
CA ALA A 153 7.73 32.77 -29.34
C ALA A 153 8.70 33.03 -28.19
N VAL A 154 8.24 32.90 -26.93
CA VAL A 154 9.07 32.35 -25.84
C VAL A 154 8.18 31.54 -24.91
N ALA A 155 8.59 30.29 -24.76
CA ALA A 155 7.98 29.23 -23.97
C ALA A 155 7.83 29.57 -22.48
N ILE A 156 6.69 29.18 -21.91
CA ILE A 156 6.53 29.01 -20.47
C ILE A 156 5.96 27.61 -20.25
N ALA A 157 6.79 26.70 -19.72
CA ALA A 157 6.37 25.65 -18.80
C ALA A 157 7.60 25.01 -18.13
N LEU A 158 8.28 25.83 -17.32
CA LEU A 158 9.18 25.39 -16.25
C LEU A 158 8.35 25.26 -14.96
N ILE A 159 7.81 24.09 -14.63
CA ILE A 159 7.32 23.80 -13.26
C ILE A 159 7.48 22.28 -13.09
N PHE A 160 8.58 21.74 -12.53
CA PHE A 160 8.60 21.36 -11.11
C PHE A 160 10.01 20.98 -10.57
N ALA A 161 11.11 21.38 -11.22
CA ALA A 161 12.45 20.96 -10.78
C ALA A 161 13.14 21.90 -9.75
N ARG A 162 12.45 22.95 -9.24
CA ARG A 162 13.13 24.05 -8.51
C ARG A 162 12.92 24.11 -6.99
N THR A 163 12.15 23.21 -6.38
CA THR A 163 11.83 23.31 -4.94
C THR A 163 12.72 22.49 -4.00
N GLN A 164 13.61 21.62 -4.49
CA GLN A 164 14.45 20.78 -3.60
C GLN A 164 15.77 21.40 -3.11
N ARG A 165 16.22 22.55 -3.62
CA ARG A 165 17.55 23.11 -3.27
C ARG A 165 17.56 24.28 -2.27
N ARG A 166 16.45 24.58 -1.59
CA ARG A 166 16.37 25.75 -0.66
C ARG A 166 16.09 25.42 0.80
N ARG A 167 16.36 24.21 1.28
CA ARG A 167 16.21 23.87 2.71
C ARG A 167 17.45 23.31 3.41
N LEU A 168 18.63 23.37 2.80
CA LEU A 168 19.87 23.07 3.51
C LEU A 168 20.91 24.14 3.15
N MET A 169 21.47 24.79 4.19
CA MET A 169 22.60 25.73 4.16
C MET A 169 22.29 27.24 4.13
N ARG A 170 21.36 27.73 4.96
CA ARG A 170 21.49 29.08 5.56
C ARG A 170 20.66 29.26 6.84
N THR A 171 21.23 28.78 7.93
CA THR A 171 21.15 29.31 9.30
C THR A 171 22.43 28.78 9.93
N ALA A 172 23.47 29.63 10.02
CA ALA A 172 23.78 30.45 11.20
C ALA A 172 24.15 29.55 12.38
#